data_AF-A0A538NLX1-F1
#
_entry.id   AF-A0A538NLX1-F1
#
_cell.length_a   1.000
_cell.length_b   1.000
_cell.length_c   1.000
_cell.angle_alpha   90.00
_cell.angle_beta   90.00
_cell.angle_gamma   90.00
#
_symmetry.space_group_name_H-M   'P 1'
#
loop_
_entity.id
_entity.type
_entity.pdbx_description
1 polymer ?
#
loop_
_entity_poly.entity_id
_entity_poly.type
_entity_poly.pdbx_seq_one_letter_code
_entity_poly.pdbx_strand_id
1 'polypeptide(L)' 'MSTVAEIEAAISRLPLQQAAEVSEWLEQWLEDQRELSPEFVASIERGKADIAAGRARVVRP' A
#
# COMPACT_ATOMS: atom_id res chain seq x y z
N MET A 1 -22.55 -6.32 -15.12
CA MET A 1 -22.59 -5.53 -13.88
C MET A 1 -21.15 -5.24 -13.50
N SER A 2 -20.83 -4.03 -13.05
CA SER A 2 -19.48 -3.73 -12.57
C SER A 2 -19.33 -4.31 -11.17
N THR A 3 -18.26 -5.07 -10.92
CA THR A 3 -17.94 -5.62 -9.60
C THR A 3 -17.86 -4.52 -8.53
N VAL A 4 -17.51 -3.29 -8.93
CA VAL A 4 -17.49 -2.11 -8.04
C VAL A 4 -18.89 -1.76 -7.56
N ALA A 5 -19.89 -1.77 -8.44
CA ALA A 5 -21.27 -1.42 -8.09
C ALA A 5 -21.90 -2.43 -7.11
N GLU A 6 -21.49 -3.71 -7.19
CA GLU A 6 -21.91 -4.74 -6.25
C GLU A 6 -21.29 -4.53 -4.85
N ILE A 7 -20.04 -4.10 -4.80
CA ILE A 7 -19.32 -3.77 -3.55
C ILE A 7 -19.93 -2.51 -2.91
N GLU A 8 -20.19 -1.46 -3.67
CA GLU A 8 -20.84 -0.23 -3.19
C GLU A 8 -22.22 -0.53 -2.58
N ALA A 9 -23.02 -1.35 -3.27
CA ALA A 9 -24.35 -1.75 -2.78
C ALA A 9 -24.28 -2.64 -1.53
N ALA A 10 -23.19 -3.39 -1.34
CA ALA A 10 -22.97 -4.16 -0.12
C ALA A 10 -22.58 -3.24 1.05
N ILE A 11 -21.65 -2.30 0.83
CA ILE A 11 -21.20 -1.33 1.84
C ILE A 11 -22.35 -0.41 2.27
N SER A 12 -23.21 0.01 1.34
CA SER A 12 -24.36 0.89 1.64
C SER A 12 -25.41 0.25 2.56
N ARG A 13 -25.38 -1.08 2.74
CA ARG A 13 -26.29 -1.82 3.62
C ARG A 13 -25.71 -2.03 5.03
N LEU A 14 -24.44 -1.71 5.24
CA LEU A 14 -23.78 -1.88 6.52
C LEU A 14 -24.19 -0.77 7.51
N PRO A 15 -24.21 -1.06 8.82
CA PRO A 15 -24.23 -0.03 9.84
C PRO A 15 -23.02 0.91 9.72
N LEU A 16 -23.19 2.18 10.12
CA LEU A 16 -22.16 3.21 9.97
C LEU A 16 -20.80 2.82 10.60
N GLN A 17 -20.80 2.13 11.75
CA GLN A 17 -19.55 1.66 12.35
C GLN A 17 -18.80 0.67 11.45
N GLN A 18 -19.51 -0.30 10.86
CA GLN A 18 -18.88 -1.29 9.97
C GLN A 18 -18.44 -0.67 8.65
N ALA A 19 -19.17 0.33 8.14
CA ALA A 19 -18.73 1.09 6.97
C ALA A 19 -17.43 1.87 7.25
N ALA A 20 -17.26 2.41 8.46
CA ALA A 20 -16.03 3.08 8.88
C ALA A 20 -14.85 2.09 8.97
N GLU A 21 -15.06 0.89 9.53
CA GLU A 21 -14.05 -0.18 9.56
C GLU A 21 -13.60 -0.58 8.15
N VAL A 22 -14.54 -0.68 7.19
CA VAL A 22 -14.21 -0.96 5.78
C VAL A 22 -13.39 0.18 5.16
N SER A 23 -13.69 1.44 5.49
CA SER A 23 -12.92 2.59 5.01
C SER A 23 -11.48 2.55 5.50
N GLU A 24 -11.28 2.33 6.79
CA GLU A 24 -9.95 2.27 7.41
C GLU A 24 -9.12 1.11 6.84
N TRP A 25 -9.73 -0.07 6.68
CA TRP A 25 -9.08 -1.20 6.03
C TRP A 25 -8.69 -0.91 4.58
N LEU A 26 -9.57 -0.26 3.81
CA LEU A 26 -9.30 0.04 2.40
C LEU A 26 -8.15 1.02 2.24
N GLU A 27 -8.06 2.02 3.12
CA GLU A 27 -6.95 2.98 3.17
C GLU A 27 -5.61 2.27 3.42
N GLN A 28 -5.55 1.39 4.43
CA GLN A 28 -4.35 0.60 4.74
C GLN A 28 -3.96 -0.32 3.58
N TRP A 29 -4.91 -1.02 2.98
CA TRP A 29 -4.62 -1.91 1.86
C TRP A 29 -4.09 -1.13 0.64
N LEU A 30 -4.64 0.04 0.34
CA LEU A 30 -4.14 0.89 -0.74
C LEU A 30 -2.74 1.44 -0.44
N GLU A 31 -2.44 1.74 0.82
CA GLU A 31 -1.10 2.12 1.27
C GLU A 31 -0.11 0.96 1.06
N ASP A 32 -0.46 -0.27 1.48
CA ASP A 32 0.35 -1.47 1.26
C ASP A 32 0.64 -1.69 -0.24
N GLN A 33 -0.36 -1.53 -1.11
CA GLN A 33 -0.18 -1.66 -2.55
C GLN A 33 0.76 -0.58 -3.13
N ARG A 34 0.81 0.60 -2.51
CA ARG A 34 1.72 1.69 -2.90
C ARG A 34 3.14 1.45 -2.38
N GLU A 35 3.28 0.95 -1.15
CA GLU A 35 4.58 0.53 -0.60
C GLU A 35 5.20 -0.62 -1.38
N LEU A 36 4.39 -1.48 -1.99
CA LEU A 36 4.83 -2.58 -2.84
C LEU A 36 4.94 -2.22 -4.33
N SER A 37 4.93 -0.93 -4.69
CA SER A 37 5.07 -0.56 -6.10
C SER A 37 6.37 -1.13 -6.67
N PRO A 38 6.36 -1.69 -7.89
CA PRO A 38 7.57 -2.23 -8.51
C PRO A 38 8.71 -1.22 -8.59
N GLU A 39 8.38 0.07 -8.72
CA GLU A 39 9.36 1.17 -8.73
C GLU A 39 10.00 1.39 -7.34
N PHE A 40 9.22 1.29 -6.26
CA PHE A 40 9.73 1.39 -4.90
C PHE A 40 10.61 0.18 -4.54
N VAL A 41 10.16 -1.03 -4.88
CA VAL A 41 10.96 -2.26 -4.73
C VAL A 41 12.28 -2.16 -5.51
N ALA A 42 12.22 -1.68 -6.76
CA ALA A 42 13.42 -1.45 -7.56
C ALA A 42 14.36 -0.39 -6.94
N SER A 43 13.82 0.66 -6.31
CA SER A 43 14.60 1.67 -5.59
C SER A 43 15.33 1.07 -4.38
N ILE A 44 14.67 0.23 -3.59
CA ILE A 44 15.27 -0.46 -2.45
C ILE A 44 16.37 -1.43 -2.90
N GLU A 45 16.12 -2.24 -3.93
CA GLU A 45 17.11 -3.17 -4.47
C GLU A 45 18.33 -2.43 -5.05
N ARG A 46 18.10 -1.31 -5.74
CA ARG A 46 19.18 -0.43 -6.19
C ARG A 46 19.98 0.12 -5.01
N GLY A 47 19.31 0.58 -3.95
CA GLY A 47 19.95 1.04 -2.71
C GLY A 47 20.81 -0.03 -2.06
N LYS A 48 20.32 -1.27 -1.96
CA LYS A 48 21.10 -2.42 -1.47
C LYS A 48 22.33 -2.69 -2.33
N ALA A 49 22.18 -2.66 -3.66
CA ALA A 49 23.28 -2.85 -4.60
C ALA A 49 24.34 -1.73 -4.49
N ASP A 50 23.92 -0.49 -4.29
CA ASP A 50 24.82 0.66 -4.14
C ASP A 50 25.56 0.65 -2.79
N ILE A 51 24.92 0.19 -1.70
CA ILE A 51 25.58 -0.07 -0.43
C ILE A 51 26.61 -1.20 -0.58
N ALA A 52 26.23 -2.32 -1.21
CA ALA A 52 27.14 -3.46 -1.42
C ALA A 52 28.35 -3.10 -2.30
N ALA A 53 28.16 -2.20 -3.26
CA ALA A 53 29.24 -1.70 -4.12
C ALA A 53 30.05 -0.55 -3.50
N GLY A 54 29.79 -0.16 -2.25
CA GLY A 54 30.48 0.93 -1.57
C GLY A 54 30.21 2.33 -2.16
N ARG A 55 29.13 2.47 -2.95
CA ARG A 55 28.72 3.73 -3.59
C ARG A 55 27.77 4.56 -2.74
N ALA A 56 27.34 4.05 -1.59
CA ALA A 56 26.46 4.75 -0.64
C ALA A 56 27.17 5.00 0.69
N ARG A 57 26.89 6.16 1.31
CA ARG A 57 27.39 6.50 2.65
C ARG A 57 26.32 6.12 3.67
N VAL A 58 26.59 5.10 4.49
CA VAL A 58 25.69 4.71 5.58
C VAL A 58 25.80 5.73 6.70
N VAL A 59 24.74 6.50 6.93
CA VAL A 59 24.60 7.34 8.12
C VAL A 59 23.99 6.46 9.20
N ARG A 60 24.78 6.15 10.24
CA ARG A 60 24.24 5.52 11.45
C ARG A 60 23.60 6.62 12.30
N PRO A 61 22.35 6.45 12.77
CA PRO A 61 21.74 7.38 13.72
C PRO A 61 22.50 7.38 15.06
#